data_AF-G4YW34-F1
#
_entry.id   AF-G4YW34-F1
#
_cell.length_a   1.000
_cell.length_b   1.000
_cell.length_c   1.000
_cell.angle_alpha   90.00
_cell.angle_beta   90.00
_cell.angle_gamma   90.00
#
_symmetry.space_group_name_H-M   'P 1'
#
loop_
_entity.id
_entity.type
_entity.pdbx_description
1 polymer ?
#
loop_
_entity_poly.entity_id
_entity_poly.type
_entity_poly.pdbx_seq_one_letter_code
_entity_poly.pdbx_strand_id
1 'polypeptide(L)'
;MTGNHVIGDSAMILAQMRRRRPPRAPHLRNIYAQCRDIADRVHVRTWNHHLRAFNKAADRLANITMDDRRSRHVFHSDRPKQVSPWADISRLLDGDITHWRDAYFHVGAQEPEADAG
;
A
#
# COMPACT_ATOMS: atom_id res chain seq x y z
N MET A 1 -15.82 3.05 -10.63
CA MET A 1 -15.17 2.28 -9.55
C MET A 1 -14.94 3.21 -8.37
N THR A 2 -15.83 3.22 -7.39
CA THR A 2 -15.70 4.05 -6.19
C THR A 2 -15.24 3.17 -5.04
N GLY A 3 -14.01 3.31 -4.56
CA GLY A 3 -13.52 2.56 -3.40
C GLY A 3 -12.02 2.63 -3.23
N ASN A 4 -11.55 2.45 -2.00
CA ASN A 4 -10.12 2.50 -1.70
C ASN A 4 -9.48 1.13 -1.94
N HIS A 5 -8.38 1.12 -2.68
CA HIS A 5 -7.60 -0.09 -3.00
C HIS A 5 -6.24 0.02 -2.34
N VAL A 6 -5.81 -1.03 -1.63
CA VAL A 6 -4.48 -1.07 -1.01
C VAL A 6 -3.58 -1.99 -1.83
N ILE A 7 -2.39 -1.49 -2.15
CA ILE A 7 -1.37 -2.17 -2.95
C ILE A 7 -0.08 -2.21 -2.12
N GLY A 8 0.64 -3.32 -2.12
CA GLY A 8 1.92 -3.43 -1.42
C GLY A 8 2.69 -4.72 -1.73
N ASP A 9 3.94 -4.78 -1.29
CA ASP A 9 4.87 -5.89 -1.55
C ASP A 9 4.97 -6.93 -0.44
N SER A 10 4.34 -6.68 0.72
CA SER A 10 4.25 -7.68 1.79
C SER A 10 3.01 -8.56 1.61
N ALA A 11 3.14 -9.66 0.88
CA ALA A 11 2.08 -10.66 0.72
C ALA A 11 1.51 -11.13 2.07
N MET A 12 2.36 -11.27 3.09
CA MET A 12 1.95 -11.69 4.43
C MET A 12 1.00 -10.67 5.08
N ILE A 13 1.38 -9.38 5.10
CA ILE A 13 0.56 -8.33 5.74
C ILE A 13 -0.75 -8.16 4.97
N LEU A 14 -0.69 -8.14 3.64
CA LEU A 14 -1.89 -8.05 2.80
C LEU A 14 -2.85 -9.22 3.04
N ALA A 15 -2.32 -10.45 3.18
CA ALA A 15 -3.14 -11.62 3.50
C ALA A 15 -3.78 -11.52 4.89
N GLN A 16 -3.06 -11.02 5.89
CA GLN A 16 -3.60 -10.77 7.24
C GLN A 16 -4.73 -9.74 7.22
N MET A 17 -4.57 -8.65 6.46
CA MET A 17 -5.58 -7.60 6.33
C MET A 17 -6.81 -8.05 5.55
N ARG A 18 -6.61 -8.83 4.48
CA ARG A 18 -7.67 -9.40 3.65
C ARG A 18 -8.50 -10.44 4.40
N ARG A 19 -7.83 -11.39 5.07
CA ARG A 19 -8.47 -12.50 5.79
C ARG A 19 -8.92 -12.12 7.21
N ARG A 20 -8.70 -10.86 7.61
CA ARG A 20 -8.92 -10.39 8.99
C ARG A 20 -8.26 -11.29 10.05
N ARG A 21 -7.04 -11.78 9.75
CA ARG A 21 -6.25 -12.63 10.66
C ARG A 21 -5.17 -11.80 11.36
N PRO A 22 -5.23 -11.61 12.68
CA PRO A 22 -4.21 -10.87 13.41
C PRO A 22 -2.83 -11.54 13.34
N PRO A 23 -1.74 -10.78 13.49
CA PRO A 23 -0.40 -11.34 13.59
C PRO A 23 -0.25 -12.19 14.85
N ARG A 24 0.56 -13.26 14.75
CA ARG A 24 0.87 -14.14 15.89
C ARG A 24 1.63 -13.40 16.99
N ALA A 25 2.57 -12.54 16.58
CA ALA A 25 3.39 -11.73 17.48
C ALA A 25 2.53 -10.74 18.29
N PRO A 26 2.51 -10.85 19.64
CA PRO A 26 1.62 -10.04 20.48
C PRO A 26 1.83 -8.52 20.34
N HIS A 27 3.08 -8.09 20.19
CA HIS A 27 3.42 -6.66 20.07
C HIS A 27 2.88 -6.00 18.80
N LEU A 28 2.48 -6.77 17.77
CA LEU A 28 1.91 -6.25 16.53
C LEU A 28 0.37 -6.20 16.54
N ARG A 29 -0.29 -6.81 17.52
CA ARG A 29 -1.76 -6.93 17.53
C ARG A 29 -2.46 -5.58 17.64
N ASN A 30 -1.90 -4.66 18.44
CA ASN A 30 -2.47 -3.32 18.62
C ASN A 30 -2.39 -2.51 17.31
N ILE A 31 -1.25 -2.55 16.63
CA ILE A 31 -1.06 -1.86 15.34
C ILE A 31 -2.00 -2.48 14.29
N TYR A 32 -2.09 -3.81 14.25
CA TYR A 32 -3.03 -4.51 13.36
C TYR A 32 -4.48 -4.06 13.56
N ALA A 33 -4.95 -3.98 14.81
CA ALA A 33 -6.30 -3.53 15.12
C ALA A 33 -6.55 -2.09 14.64
N GLN A 34 -5.61 -1.18 14.90
CA GLN A 34 -5.70 0.21 14.40
C GLN A 34 -5.75 0.27 12.87
N CYS A 35 -4.88 -0.48 12.19
CA CYS A 35 -4.89 -0.55 10.73
C CYS A 35 -6.22 -1.10 10.19
N ARG A 36 -6.81 -2.10 10.84
CA ARG A 36 -8.12 -2.64 10.44
C ARG A 36 -9.24 -1.63 10.63
N ASP A 37 -9.29 -0.97 11.79
CA ASP A 37 -10.30 0.04 12.09
C ASP A 37 -10.25 1.17 11.06
N ILE A 38 -9.05 1.64 10.72
CA ILE A 38 -8.87 2.66 9.67
C ILE A 38 -9.33 2.12 8.32
N ALA A 39 -8.93 0.90 7.95
CA ALA A 39 -9.30 0.30 6.68
C ALA A 39 -10.83 0.10 6.54
N ASP A 40 -11.51 -0.20 7.64
CA ASP A 40 -12.98 -0.28 7.71
C ASP A 40 -13.62 1.10 7.52
N ARG A 41 -13.11 2.13 8.22
CA ARG A 41 -13.61 3.52 8.11
C ARG A 41 -13.44 4.12 6.73
N VAL A 42 -12.36 3.80 6.03
CA VAL A 42 -12.11 4.28 4.66
C VAL A 42 -12.65 3.33 3.60
N HIS A 43 -13.39 2.29 3.98
CA HIS A 43 -14.01 1.34 3.03
C HIS A 43 -13.00 0.74 2.03
N VAL A 44 -11.85 0.22 2.53
CA VAL A 44 -10.90 -0.50 1.68
C VAL A 44 -11.59 -1.72 1.06
N ARG A 45 -11.63 -1.78 -0.26
CA ARG A 45 -12.29 -2.85 -1.03
C ARG A 45 -11.36 -4.02 -1.32
N THR A 46 -10.13 -3.74 -1.77
CA THR A 46 -9.21 -4.80 -2.19
C THR A 46 -7.82 -4.60 -1.60
N TRP A 47 -7.13 -5.74 -1.45
CA TRP A 47 -5.76 -5.86 -0.97
C TRP A 47 -4.97 -6.60 -2.05
N ASN A 48 -4.18 -5.86 -2.83
CA ASN A 48 -3.49 -6.37 -4.00
C ASN A 48 -1.99 -6.47 -3.75
N HIS A 49 -1.43 -7.66 -3.97
CA HIS A 49 -0.01 -7.87 -3.86
C HIS A 49 0.71 -7.42 -5.14
N HIS A 50 1.79 -6.68 -4.96
CA HIS A 50 2.72 -6.27 -6.00
C HIS A 50 4.10 -6.83 -5.73
N LEU A 51 4.82 -7.23 -6.78
CA LEU A 51 6.25 -7.50 -6.61
C LEU A 51 6.96 -6.21 -6.20
N ARG A 52 8.00 -6.33 -5.37
CA ARG A 52 8.81 -5.20 -4.87
C ARG A 52 9.33 -4.29 -5.99
N ALA A 53 9.60 -4.84 -7.18
CA ALA A 53 10.01 -4.08 -8.36
C ALA A 53 8.95 -3.06 -8.87
N PHE A 54 7.70 -3.19 -8.41
CA PHE A 54 6.53 -2.37 -8.74
C PHE A 54 5.89 -1.74 -7.48
N ASN A 55 6.66 -1.62 -6.39
CA ASN A 55 6.30 -0.88 -5.18
C ASN A 55 7.43 0.10 -4.79
N LYS A 56 8.08 0.68 -5.81
CA LYS A 56 9.32 1.46 -5.66
C LYS A 56 9.10 2.78 -4.95
N ALA A 57 7.93 3.41 -5.12
CA ALA A 57 7.62 4.66 -4.45
C ALA A 57 7.54 4.47 -2.92
N ALA A 58 6.83 3.43 -2.47
CA ALA A 58 6.73 3.09 -1.06
C ALA A 58 8.10 2.71 -0.47
N ASP A 59 8.89 1.93 -1.22
CA ASP A 59 10.25 1.57 -0.79
C ASP A 59 11.16 2.79 -0.64
N ARG A 60 11.13 3.72 -1.61
CA ARG A 60 11.92 4.95 -1.55
C ARG A 60 11.53 5.83 -0.36
N LEU A 61 10.22 5.94 -0.08
CA LEU A 61 9.71 6.68 1.08
C LEU A 61 10.15 6.04 2.41
N ALA A 62 10.12 4.72 2.50
CA ALA A 62 10.63 4.00 3.66
C ALA A 62 12.12 4.26 3.86
N ASN A 63 12.93 4.20 2.80
CA ASN A 63 14.36 4.48 2.86
C ASN A 63 14.65 5.93 3.30
N ILE A 64 13.98 6.93 2.73
CA ILE A 64 14.13 8.34 3.16
C ILE A 64 13.79 8.50 4.65
N THR A 65 12.74 7.83 5.12
CA THR A 65 12.34 7.90 6.52
C THR A 65 13.38 7.24 7.44
N MET A 66 13.97 6.12 7.01
CA MET A 66 15.02 5.44 7.76
C MET A 66 16.32 6.25 7.82
N ASP A 67 16.69 6.90 6.70
CA ASP A 67 17.88 7.75 6.61
C ASP A 67 17.72 9.01 7.46
N ASP A 68 16.60 9.72 7.30
CA ASP A 68 16.35 10.98 8.00
C ASP A 68 15.87 10.80 9.44
N ARG A 69 15.40 9.59 9.80
CA ARG A 69 14.78 9.22 11.09
C ARG A 69 13.68 10.18 11.54
N ARG A 70 12.97 10.77 10.57
CA ARG A 70 11.91 11.76 10.80
C ARG A 70 10.66 11.39 10.04
N SER A 71 9.53 11.41 10.73
CA SER A 71 8.22 11.30 10.09
C SER A 71 7.88 12.61 9.38
N ARG A 72 7.48 12.52 8.10
CA ARG A 72 7.06 13.66 7.29
C ARG A 72 5.73 13.35 6.60
N HIS A 73 4.79 14.27 6.67
CA HIS A 73 3.59 14.25 5.85
C HIS A 73 3.68 15.42 4.87
N VAL A 74 3.43 15.16 3.59
CA VAL A 74 3.42 16.19 2.55
C VAL A 74 2.06 16.14 1.88
N PHE A 75 1.31 17.23 1.99
CA PHE A 75 0.04 17.36 1.30
C PHE A 75 0.30 17.78 -0.16
N HIS A 76 -0.67 17.48 -1.04
CA HIS A 76 -0.58 17.93 -2.44
C HIS A 76 -0.43 19.47 -2.53
N SER A 77 -1.08 20.21 -1.63
CA SER A 77 -0.96 21.66 -1.49
C SER A 77 0.45 22.12 -1.13
N ASP A 78 1.20 21.28 -0.41
CA ASP A 78 2.52 21.60 0.12
C ASP A 78 3.62 21.21 -0.85
N ARG A 79 3.26 20.68 -2.04
CA ARG A 79 4.23 20.25 -3.05
C ARG A 79 5.24 21.37 -3.27
N PRO A 80 6.49 21.22 -2.82
CA PRO A 80 7.52 22.14 -3.24
C PRO A 80 7.65 21.95 -4.75
N LYS A 81 7.60 23.04 -5.51
CA LYS A 81 7.90 23.01 -6.94
C LYS A 81 9.24 22.29 -7.13
N GLN A 82 9.21 21.05 -7.62
CA GLN A 82 10.38 20.28 -8.08
C GLN A 82 11.60 20.23 -7.14
N VAL A 83 11.42 20.04 -5.83
CA VAL A 83 12.57 19.78 -4.94
C VAL A 83 12.73 18.27 -4.76
N SER A 84 13.91 17.75 -5.09
CA SER A 84 14.32 16.37 -4.76
C SER A 84 14.10 16.11 -3.27
N PRO A 85 13.49 14.98 -2.85
CA PRO A 85 13.27 13.75 -3.63
C PRO A 85 11.87 13.58 -4.25
N TRP A 86 10.98 14.58 -4.17
CA TRP A 86 9.55 14.39 -4.45
C TRP A 86 9.20 14.21 -5.93
N ALA A 87 9.99 14.79 -6.84
CA ALA A 87 9.82 14.57 -8.28
C ALA A 87 10.07 13.10 -8.65
N ASP A 88 11.11 12.48 -8.09
CA ASP A 88 11.42 11.07 -8.32
C ASP A 88 10.36 10.15 -7.72
N ILE A 89 9.90 10.44 -6.51
CA ILE A 89 8.82 9.67 -5.86
C ILE A 89 7.54 9.73 -6.70
N SER A 90 7.19 10.89 -7.25
CA SER A 90 6.00 11.05 -8.09
C SER A 90 6.09 10.19 -9.36
N ARG A 91 7.26 10.20 -10.03
CA ARG A 91 7.51 9.36 -11.21
C ARG A 91 7.45 7.86 -10.88
N LEU A 92 7.99 7.44 -9.74
CA LEU A 92 7.90 6.05 -9.29
C LEU A 92 6.44 5.65 -9.01
N LEU A 93 5.68 6.54 -8.36
CA LEU A 93 4.29 6.31 -8.02
C LEU A 93 3.43 6.14 -9.28
N ASP A 94 3.62 6.99 -10.29
CA ASP A 94 2.90 6.87 -11.56
C ASP A 94 3.19 5.52 -12.25
N GLY A 95 4.44 5.05 -12.19
CA GLY A 95 4.84 3.74 -12.70
C GLY A 95 4.21 2.58 -11.92
N ASP A 96 4.26 2.62 -10.59
CA ASP A 96 3.68 1.59 -9.72
C ASP A 96 2.15 1.48 -9.93
N ILE A 97 1.45 2.63 -10.05
CA ILE A 97 0.00 2.67 -10.31
C ILE A 97 -0.33 2.20 -11.72
N THR A 98 0.43 2.60 -12.73
CA THR A 98 0.19 2.16 -14.13
C THR A 98 0.31 0.66 -14.23
N HIS A 99 1.36 0.07 -13.66
CA HIS A 99 1.53 -1.38 -13.62
C HIS A 99 0.38 -2.08 -12.89
N TRP A 100 -0.07 -1.54 -11.75
CA TRP A 100 -1.23 -2.09 -11.03
C TRP A 100 -2.47 -2.10 -11.92
N ARG A 101 -2.75 -0.97 -12.59
CA ARG A 101 -3.91 -0.84 -13.48
C ARG A 101 -3.83 -1.85 -14.61
N ASP A 102 -2.70 -1.98 -15.28
CA ASP A 102 -2.55 -2.92 -16.39
C ASP A 102 -2.75 -4.37 -15.92
N ALA A 103 -2.15 -4.75 -14.79
CA ALA A 103 -2.33 -6.08 -14.21
C ALA A 103 -3.79 -6.35 -13.80
N TYR A 104 -4.51 -5.35 -13.29
CA TYR A 104 -5.88 -5.52 -12.80
C TYR A 104 -6.95 -5.43 -13.91
N PHE A 105 -6.74 -4.57 -14.92
CA PHE A 105 -7.71 -4.30 -16.00
C PHE A 105 -7.49 -5.15 -17.26
N HIS A 106 -6.28 -5.65 -17.54
CA HIS A 106 -6.05 -6.48 -18.74
C HIS A 106 -6.03 -7.98 -18.47
N VAL A 107 -5.75 -8.41 -17.23
CA VAL A 107 -5.63 -9.84 -16.92
C VAL A 107 -6.94 -10.43 -16.36
N GLY A 108 -7.98 -9.61 -16.12
CA GLY A 108 -9.25 -10.13 -15.60
C GLY A 108 -9.03 -10.90 -14.30
N ALA A 109 -8.28 -10.31 -13.36
CA ALA A 109 -7.95 -10.96 -12.10
C ALA A 109 -9.25 -11.30 -11.35
N GLN A 110 -9.72 -12.54 -11.54
CA GLN A 110 -10.71 -13.17 -10.70
C GLN A 110 -10.25 -12.98 -9.26
N GLU A 111 -11.14 -12.43 -8.43
CA GLU A 111 -10.98 -12.50 -6.99
C GLU A 111 -10.66 -13.96 -6.65
N PRO A 112 -9.52 -14.28 -6.00
CA PRO A 112 -9.29 -15.64 -5.57
C PRO A 112 -10.44 -15.97 -4.62
N GLU A 113 -11.22 -16.97 -5.00
CA GLU A 113 -12.40 -17.44 -4.26
C GLU A 113 -12.08 -17.43 -2.76
N ALA A 114 -13.03 -16.88 -2.00
CA ALA A 114 -13.05 -17.02 -0.56
C ALA A 114 -13.01 -18.51 -0.25
N ASP A 115 -11.83 -18.99 0.14
CA ASP A 115 -11.61 -20.34 0.64
C ASP A 115 -12.57 -20.55 1.82
N ALA A 116 -13.69 -21.22 1.54
CA ALA A 116 -14.64 -21.69 2.52
C ALA A 116 -13.99 -22.86 3.26
N GLY A 117 -13.55 -22.60 4.48
CA GLY A 117 -12.96 -23.58 5.39
C GLY A 117 -12.77 -23.01 6.79
#